data_AF-A0A1Y1KMC8-F1
#
_entry.id   AF-A0A1Y1KMC8-F1
#
_cell.length_a   1.000
_cell.length_b   1.000
_cell.length_c   1.000
_cell.angle_alpha   90.00
_cell.angle_beta   90.00
_cell.angle_gamma   90.00
#
_symmetry.space_group_name_H-M   'P 1'
#
loop_
_entity.id
_entity.type
_entity.pdbx_description
1 polymer ?
#
loop_
_entity_poly.entity_id
_entity_poly.type
_entity_poly.pdbx_seq_one_letter_code
_entity_poly.pdbx_strand_id
1 'polypeptide(L)'
;CHRRKVKCDGINPCRNCASAQLSCTYNAIPQKKGPKGSRAKVISELRETQRQTSLSAKVQNRMNGIACPPTTSGLAPTPGLLTSELVKECAQFFFDNLYPQAPILDRRQVEQQVLYMEQNRDAYCLMTSLCAFIMLQPGMSMPAGDPYNLDMVPGANIVSSQLLLEECLRVRKGYEYLDSITLNSLATNFFLFGCFYGQEMHDKAWYYLREATTMIHMAGMDKEEHY
;
A
#
# COMPACT_ATOMS: atom_id res chain seq x y z
N CYS A 1 15.73 -53.72 -7.02
CA CYS A 1 16.69 -52.81 -6.36
C CYS A 1 16.23 -51.36 -6.32
N HIS A 2 16.03 -50.67 -7.45
CA HIS A 2 15.63 -49.25 -7.50
C HIS A 2 14.37 -48.91 -6.66
N ARG A 3 13.24 -49.62 -6.87
CA ARG A 3 12.00 -49.42 -6.07
C ARG A 3 12.21 -49.68 -4.57
N ARG A 4 13.05 -50.66 -4.22
CA ARG A 4 13.39 -51.03 -2.84
C ARG A 4 14.51 -50.17 -2.24
N LYS A 5 15.05 -49.20 -2.99
CA LYS A 5 16.16 -48.31 -2.62
C LYS A 5 17.40 -49.03 -2.05
N VAL A 6 17.74 -50.19 -2.62
CA VAL A 6 18.96 -50.96 -2.27
C VAL A 6 19.92 -51.02 -3.47
N LYS A 7 21.22 -51.21 -3.22
CA LYS A 7 22.25 -51.27 -4.26
C LYS A 7 22.01 -52.47 -5.19
N CYS A 8 22.11 -52.24 -6.50
CA CYS A 8 22.10 -53.30 -7.51
C CYS A 8 23.55 -53.65 -7.87
N ASP A 9 23.87 -54.94 -8.02
CA ASP A 9 25.19 -55.40 -8.49
C ASP A 9 25.29 -55.46 -10.03
N GLY A 10 24.20 -55.23 -10.74
CA GLY A 10 24.17 -55.11 -12.20
C GLY A 10 24.09 -56.44 -12.96
N ILE A 11 24.21 -57.58 -12.28
CA ILE A 11 24.10 -58.92 -12.88
C ILE A 11 22.61 -59.25 -13.12
N ASN A 12 22.26 -60.11 -14.08
CA ASN A 12 20.88 -60.52 -14.33
C ASN A 12 20.66 -62.03 -14.15
N PRO A 13 19.90 -62.48 -13.12
CA PRO A 13 19.30 -61.68 -12.06
C PRO A 13 20.32 -61.18 -11.02
N CYS A 14 20.12 -59.96 -10.49
CA CYS A 14 21.01 -59.41 -9.45
C CYS A 14 20.86 -60.18 -8.14
N ARG A 15 21.91 -60.23 -7.29
CA ARG A 15 21.88 -61.00 -6.02
C ARG A 15 20.69 -60.65 -5.13
N ASN A 16 20.32 -59.38 -5.07
CA ASN A 16 19.21 -58.88 -4.26
C ASN A 16 17.82 -59.24 -4.80
N CYS A 17 17.68 -59.44 -6.11
CA CYS A 17 16.42 -59.92 -6.70
C CYS A 17 16.36 -61.45 -6.62
N ALA A 18 17.48 -62.15 -6.84
CA ALA A 18 17.58 -63.60 -6.74
C ALA A 18 17.28 -64.12 -5.33
N SER A 19 17.87 -63.52 -4.29
CA SER A 19 17.62 -63.91 -2.89
C SER A 19 16.18 -63.67 -2.45
N ALA A 20 15.52 -62.67 -3.04
CA ALA A 20 14.13 -62.35 -2.79
C ALA A 20 13.15 -63.09 -3.71
N GLN A 21 13.63 -63.99 -4.58
CA GLN A 21 12.84 -64.70 -5.59
C GLN A 21 11.97 -63.76 -6.46
N LEU A 22 12.51 -62.58 -6.78
CA LEU A 22 11.85 -61.59 -7.63
C LEU A 22 12.46 -61.58 -9.04
N SER A 23 11.62 -61.38 -10.05
CA SER A 23 12.08 -61.15 -11.41
C SER A 23 12.87 -59.83 -11.50
N CYS A 24 14.14 -59.94 -11.91
CA CYS A 24 15.03 -58.80 -12.06
C CYS A 24 14.82 -58.16 -13.44
N THR A 25 14.28 -56.94 -13.47
CA THR A 25 14.06 -56.21 -14.72
C THR A 25 14.61 -54.79 -14.61
N TYR A 26 15.07 -54.27 -15.75
CA TYR A 26 15.52 -52.88 -15.90
C TYR A 26 14.44 -51.98 -16.50
N ASN A 27 13.21 -52.47 -16.62
CA ASN A 27 12.09 -51.80 -17.29
C ASN A 27 11.48 -50.65 -16.46
N ALA A 28 12.05 -50.34 -15.30
CA ALA A 28 11.59 -49.23 -14.47
C ALA A 28 12.00 -47.90 -15.10
N ILE A 29 11.13 -47.33 -15.94
CA ILE A 29 11.29 -45.98 -16.48
C ILE A 29 11.25 -45.00 -15.31
N PRO A 30 12.28 -44.15 -15.11
CA PRO A 30 12.24 -43.09 -14.11
C PRO A 30 11.07 -42.16 -14.41
N GLN A 31 10.04 -42.20 -13.56
CA GLN A 31 9.00 -41.19 -13.61
C GLN A 31 9.64 -39.88 -13.15
N LYS A 32 9.83 -38.92 -14.07
CA LYS A 32 10.20 -37.55 -13.70
C LYS A 32 9.14 -37.10 -12.70
N LYS A 33 9.54 -36.74 -11.48
CA LYS A 33 8.66 -35.98 -10.59
C LYS A 33 8.27 -34.73 -11.38
N GLY A 34 7.02 -34.66 -11.83
CA GLY A 34 6.50 -33.51 -12.56
C GLY A 34 6.72 -32.23 -11.74
N PRO A 35 6.69 -31.05 -12.39
CA PRO A 35 6.88 -29.80 -11.69
C PRO A 35 5.89 -29.71 -10.52
N LYS A 36 6.39 -29.46 -9.31
CA LYS A 36 5.52 -29.16 -8.17
C LYS A 36 4.87 -27.79 -8.44
N GLY A 37 3.58 -27.77 -8.80
CA GLY A 37 2.66 -26.84 -8.15
C GLY A 37 1.79 -25.93 -9.02
N SER A 38 0.48 -26.07 -8.83
CA SER A 38 -0.48 -24.97 -8.92
C SER A 38 -0.25 -23.91 -7.83
N ARG A 39 0.23 -24.33 -6.63
CA ARG A 39 0.51 -23.43 -5.50
C ARG A 39 1.60 -22.40 -5.77
N ALA A 40 2.65 -22.76 -6.51
CA ALA A 40 3.71 -21.82 -6.88
C ALA A 40 3.20 -20.73 -7.84
N LYS A 41 2.32 -21.11 -8.78
CA LYS A 41 1.64 -20.20 -9.71
C LYS A 41 0.73 -19.21 -8.96
N VAL A 42 -0.06 -19.69 -8.01
CA VAL A 42 -0.91 -18.82 -7.16
C VAL A 42 -0.06 -17.84 -6.35
N ILE A 43 1.06 -18.28 -5.76
CA ILE A 43 1.96 -17.37 -5.00
C ILE A 43 2.58 -16.31 -5.92
N SER A 44 2.99 -16.67 -7.14
CA SER A 44 3.51 -15.68 -8.10
C SER A 44 2.42 -14.70 -8.55
N GLU A 45 1.19 -15.17 -8.78
CA GLU A 45 0.06 -14.30 -9.15
C GLU A 45 -0.30 -13.34 -8.02
N LEU A 46 -0.31 -13.80 -6.76
CA LEU A 46 -0.56 -12.95 -5.60
C LEU A 46 0.52 -11.88 -5.43
N ARG A 47 1.80 -12.25 -5.59
CA ARG A 47 2.91 -11.29 -5.52
C ARG A 47 2.84 -10.24 -6.62
N GLU A 48 2.51 -10.66 -7.84
CA GLU A 48 2.36 -9.74 -8.97
C GLU A 48 1.16 -8.80 -8.75
N THR A 49 0.04 -9.32 -8.22
CA THR A 49 -1.11 -8.49 -7.85
C THR A 49 -0.74 -7.45 -6.78
N GLN A 50 -0.03 -7.85 -5.72
CA GLN A 50 0.45 -6.92 -4.69
C GLN A 50 1.43 -5.88 -5.25
N ARG A 51 2.30 -6.27 -6.19
CA ARG A 51 3.21 -5.33 -6.86
C ARG A 51 2.45 -4.29 -7.67
N GLN A 52 1.41 -4.70 -8.39
CA GLN A 52 0.59 -3.81 -9.22
C GLN A 52 -0.24 -2.81 -8.41
N THR A 53 -0.59 -3.13 -7.16
CA THR A 53 -1.33 -2.21 -6.29
C THR A 53 -0.44 -1.20 -5.56
N SER A 54 0.88 -1.41 -5.55
CA SER A 54 1.85 -0.50 -4.92
C SER A 54 1.84 0.90 -5.53
N LEU A 55 2.13 1.92 -4.71
CA LEU A 55 2.22 3.31 -5.18
C LEU A 55 3.23 3.45 -6.31
N SER A 56 4.45 2.93 -6.16
CA SER A 56 5.51 3.06 -7.16
C SER A 56 5.10 2.49 -8.53
N ALA A 57 4.42 1.33 -8.56
CA ALA A 57 3.91 0.77 -9.80
C ALA A 57 2.83 1.64 -10.45
N LYS A 58 1.90 2.19 -9.65
CA LYS A 58 0.85 3.10 -10.15
C LYS A 58 1.43 4.41 -10.68
N VAL A 59 2.42 4.99 -9.99
CA VAL A 59 3.12 6.20 -10.44
C VAL A 59 3.79 5.95 -11.78
N GLN A 60 4.57 4.88 -11.89
CA GLN A 60 5.24 4.50 -13.13
C GLN A 60 4.23 4.32 -14.28
N ASN A 61 3.09 3.67 -14.04
CA ASN A 61 2.04 3.51 -15.05
C ASN A 61 1.44 4.85 -15.49
N ARG A 62 1.08 5.72 -14.54
CA ARG A 62 0.55 7.07 -14.83
C ARG A 62 1.54 7.90 -15.64
N MET A 63 2.81 7.88 -15.28
CA MET A 63 3.86 8.62 -16.00
C MET A 63 4.07 8.11 -17.43
N ASN A 64 3.88 6.81 -17.67
CA ASN A 64 3.93 6.22 -19.01
C ASN A 64 2.62 6.37 -19.80
N GLY A 65 1.63 7.14 -19.29
CA GLY A 65 0.33 7.32 -19.93
C GLY A 65 -0.54 6.06 -19.94
N ILE A 66 -0.20 5.05 -19.13
CA ILE A 66 -0.97 3.81 -19.01
C ILE A 66 -2.11 4.08 -18.03
N ALA A 67 -3.36 3.94 -18.50
CA ALA A 67 -4.52 4.05 -17.65
C ALA A 67 -4.47 2.98 -16.55
N CYS A 68 -4.54 3.41 -15.28
CA CYS A 68 -4.73 2.46 -14.19
C CYS A 68 -6.09 1.76 -14.37
N PRO A 69 -6.15 0.43 -14.33
CA PRO A 69 -7.42 -0.27 -14.31
C PRO A 69 -8.24 0.17 -13.07
N PRO A 70 -9.58 0.19 -13.15
CA PRO A 70 -10.41 0.54 -12.02
C PRO A 70 -10.07 -0.36 -10.83
N THR A 71 -9.81 0.25 -9.67
CA THR A 71 -9.45 -0.47 -8.45
C THR A 71 -10.54 -1.46 -8.08
N THR A 72 -10.20 -2.75 -8.01
CA THR A 72 -11.13 -3.81 -7.59
C THR A 72 -11.58 -3.68 -6.13
N SER A 73 -10.88 -2.87 -5.32
CA SER A 73 -11.18 -2.61 -3.91
C SER A 73 -12.45 -1.77 -3.65
N GLY A 74 -13.21 -1.37 -4.67
CA GLY A 74 -14.45 -0.61 -4.49
C GLY A 74 -14.23 0.71 -3.76
N LEU A 75 -14.73 0.83 -2.52
CA LEU A 75 -14.51 1.97 -1.62
C LEU A 75 -13.60 1.64 -0.41
N ALA A 76 -13.08 0.41 -0.29
CA ALA A 76 -12.16 0.02 0.77
C ALA A 76 -10.72 0.46 0.45
N PRO A 77 -9.82 0.63 1.44
CA PRO A 77 -8.40 0.89 1.21
C PRO A 77 -7.77 -0.07 0.19
N THR A 78 -6.94 0.45 -0.72
CA THR A 78 -6.18 -0.37 -1.67
C THR A 78 -5.00 -1.03 -0.95
N PRO A 79 -4.94 -2.37 -0.85
CA PRO A 79 -3.86 -3.04 -0.13
C PRO A 79 -2.49 -2.75 -0.75
N GLY A 80 -1.53 -2.38 0.09
CA GLY A 80 -0.15 -2.09 -0.32
C GLY A 80 0.06 -0.76 -1.07
N LEU A 81 -0.99 0.05 -1.27
CA LEU A 81 -0.83 1.38 -1.88
C LEU A 81 -0.12 2.34 -0.94
N LEU A 82 -0.59 2.45 0.31
CA LEU A 82 0.02 3.26 1.35
C LEU A 82 0.80 2.35 2.30
N THR A 83 2.13 2.49 2.34
CA THR A 83 3.01 1.70 3.23
C THR A 83 3.28 2.44 4.54
N SER A 84 3.59 1.69 5.60
CA SER A 84 3.89 2.29 6.90
C SER A 84 5.17 3.14 6.87
N GLU A 85 6.13 2.76 6.01
CA GLU A 85 7.40 3.41 5.79
C GLU A 85 7.19 4.79 5.16
N LEU A 86 6.36 4.86 4.11
CA LEU A 86 6.02 6.12 3.45
C LEU A 86 5.32 7.09 4.42
N VAL A 87 4.41 6.58 5.26
CA VAL A 87 3.74 7.42 6.26
C VAL A 87 4.72 7.95 7.29
N LYS A 88 5.67 7.12 7.76
CA LYS A 88 6.71 7.56 8.71
C LYS A 88 7.60 8.65 8.12
N GLU A 89 8.03 8.50 6.87
CA GLU A 89 8.83 9.53 6.18
C GLU A 89 8.05 10.84 6.03
N CYS A 90 6.80 10.77 5.57
CA CYS A 90 5.95 11.94 5.42
C CYS A 90 5.65 12.62 6.77
N ALA A 91 5.35 11.83 7.81
CA ALA A 91 5.09 12.34 9.14
C ALA A 91 6.33 13.00 9.74
N GLN A 92 7.50 12.39 9.60
CA GLN A 92 8.75 12.98 10.06
C GLN A 92 8.99 14.34 9.38
N PHE A 93 8.82 14.43 8.06
CA PHE A 93 8.95 15.69 7.35
C PHE A 93 7.94 16.74 7.82
N PHE A 94 6.68 16.36 8.02
CA PHE A 94 5.65 17.27 8.56
C PHE A 94 6.06 17.84 9.92
N PHE A 95 6.48 16.98 10.85
CA PHE A 95 6.84 17.43 12.19
C PHE A 95 8.10 18.29 12.22
N ASP A 96 9.05 18.03 11.34
CA ASP A 96 10.30 18.79 11.30
C ASP A 96 10.14 20.14 10.60
N ASN A 97 9.28 20.24 9.59
CA ASN A 97 9.24 21.40 8.69
C ASN A 97 7.95 22.21 8.72
N LEU A 98 6.80 21.61 9.08
CA LEU A 98 5.48 22.26 8.99
C LEU A 98 4.80 22.44 10.35
N TYR A 99 5.08 21.57 11.31
CA TYR A 99 4.44 21.60 12.63
C TYR A 99 4.55 22.95 13.37
N PRO A 100 5.67 23.70 13.33
CA PRO A 100 5.73 25.02 13.96
C PRO A 100 4.68 26.02 13.46
N GLN A 101 4.21 25.87 12.22
CA GLN A 101 3.21 26.74 11.60
C GLN A 101 1.80 26.13 11.63
N ALA A 102 1.69 24.81 11.62
CA ALA A 102 0.43 24.07 11.59
C ALA A 102 0.43 22.91 12.59
N PRO A 103 0.29 23.17 13.90
CA PRO A 103 0.34 22.15 14.95
C PRO A 103 -0.98 21.37 15.07
N ILE A 104 -1.42 20.75 13.98
CA ILE A 104 -2.73 20.09 13.88
C ILE A 104 -2.69 18.58 14.14
N LEU A 105 -1.50 18.00 14.29
CA LEU A 105 -1.29 16.56 14.55
C LEU A 105 -0.52 16.34 15.86
N ASP A 106 -0.80 15.23 16.54
CA ASP A 106 0.03 14.75 17.64
C ASP A 106 0.93 13.59 17.16
N ARG A 107 2.24 13.71 17.39
CA ARG A 107 3.23 12.73 16.91
C ARG A 107 2.95 11.32 17.43
N ARG A 108 2.65 11.20 18.73
CA ARG A 108 2.38 9.91 19.37
C ARG A 108 1.10 9.28 18.82
N GLN A 109 0.05 10.06 18.60
CA GLN A 109 -1.18 9.58 17.97
C GLN A 109 -0.95 9.10 16.54
N VAL A 110 -0.16 9.83 15.74
CA VAL A 110 0.19 9.39 14.38
C VAL A 110 0.92 8.04 14.43
N GLU A 111 1.98 7.94 15.23
CA GLU A 111 2.76 6.70 15.37
C GLU A 111 1.91 5.50 15.80
N GLN A 112 0.96 5.70 16.72
CA GLN A 112 0.02 4.66 17.13
C GLN A 112 -0.94 4.27 16.01
N GLN A 113 -1.54 5.27 15.34
CA GLN A 113 -2.52 5.04 14.28
C GLN A 113 -1.93 4.31 13.06
N VAL A 114 -0.64 4.53 12.74
CA VAL A 114 0.03 3.81 11.63
C VAL A 114 0.00 2.29 11.81
N LEU A 115 0.00 1.79 13.06
CA LEU A 115 0.02 0.35 13.33
C LEU A 115 -1.27 -0.38 12.92
N TYR A 116 -2.38 0.34 12.81
CA TYR A 116 -3.70 -0.22 12.52
C TYR A 116 -4.46 0.54 11.42
N MET A 117 -3.77 1.40 10.66
CA MET A 117 -4.40 2.27 9.66
C MET A 117 -5.15 1.48 8.58
N GLU A 118 -4.69 0.28 8.21
CA GLU A 118 -5.38 -0.54 7.20
C GLU A 118 -6.76 -1.05 7.67
N GLN A 119 -6.98 -1.16 8.99
CA GLN A 119 -8.26 -1.61 9.56
C GLN A 119 -9.18 -0.44 9.95
N ASN A 120 -8.65 0.78 10.00
CA ASN A 120 -9.41 1.97 10.37
C ASN A 120 -9.41 2.99 9.23
N ARG A 121 -10.56 3.17 8.59
CA ARG A 121 -10.72 4.04 7.41
C ARG A 121 -10.45 5.51 7.71
N ASP A 122 -10.79 5.96 8.90
CA ASP A 122 -10.57 7.34 9.32
C ASP A 122 -9.08 7.63 9.49
N ALA A 123 -8.36 6.73 10.17
CA ALA A 123 -6.90 6.76 10.24
C ALA A 123 -6.25 6.64 8.85
N TYR A 124 -6.75 5.73 7.99
CA TYR A 124 -6.25 5.57 6.63
C TYR A 124 -6.40 6.85 5.80
N CYS A 125 -7.57 7.50 5.84
CA CYS A 125 -7.81 8.76 5.14
C CYS A 125 -6.90 9.87 5.65
N LEU A 126 -6.68 9.97 6.96
CA LEU A 126 -5.71 10.90 7.53
C LEU A 126 -4.30 10.65 6.99
N MET A 127 -3.79 9.41 7.10
CA MET A 127 -2.42 9.10 6.68
C MET A 127 -2.24 9.27 5.17
N THR A 128 -3.24 8.89 4.37
CA THR A 128 -3.22 9.03 2.91
C THR A 128 -3.20 10.50 2.50
N SER A 129 -4.06 11.33 3.10
CA SER A 129 -4.12 12.77 2.80
C SER A 129 -2.88 13.52 3.28
N LEU A 130 -2.34 13.18 4.46
CA LEU A 130 -1.04 13.67 4.92
C LEU A 130 0.05 13.36 3.90
N CYS A 131 0.20 12.10 3.49
CA CYS A 131 1.23 11.73 2.52
C CYS A 131 1.04 12.42 1.16
N ALA A 132 -0.21 12.57 0.70
CA ALA A 132 -0.51 13.31 -0.52
C ALA A 132 -0.04 14.77 -0.42
N PHE A 133 -0.31 15.44 0.70
CA PHE A 133 0.09 16.82 0.91
C PHE A 133 1.60 16.98 1.06
N ILE A 134 2.25 16.07 1.79
CA ILE A 134 3.71 16.10 2.01
C ILE A 134 4.49 15.86 0.72
N MET A 135 3.99 15.02 -0.18
CA MET A 135 4.59 14.81 -1.51
C MET A 135 4.64 16.06 -2.39
N LEU A 136 3.84 17.09 -2.08
CA LEU A 136 3.88 18.39 -2.78
C LEU A 136 4.85 19.39 -2.15
N GLN A 137 5.41 19.10 -0.98
CA GLN A 137 6.25 20.06 -0.26
C GLN A 137 7.66 20.14 -0.88
N PRO A 138 8.27 21.33 -0.91
CA PRO A 138 9.65 21.48 -1.34
C PRO A 138 10.60 20.63 -0.50
N GLY A 139 11.50 19.88 -1.15
CA GLY A 139 12.45 18.99 -0.48
C GLY A 139 11.94 17.58 -0.24
N MET A 140 10.68 17.28 -0.56
CA MET A 140 10.17 15.90 -0.58
C MET A 140 10.35 15.24 -1.94
N SER A 141 10.75 13.98 -1.92
CA SER A 141 10.91 13.12 -3.10
C SER A 141 10.27 11.76 -2.85
N MET A 142 10.19 10.94 -3.90
CA MET A 142 9.83 9.53 -3.73
C MET A 142 10.85 8.79 -2.86
N PRO A 143 10.44 7.76 -2.10
CA PRO A 143 11.36 6.95 -1.31
C PRO A 143 12.42 6.29 -2.19
N ALA A 144 13.68 6.37 -1.76
CA ALA A 144 14.79 5.77 -2.49
C ALA A 144 14.74 4.23 -2.47
N GLY A 145 15.28 3.60 -3.51
CA GLY A 145 15.38 2.14 -3.60
C GLY A 145 14.09 1.45 -4.05
N ASP A 146 13.11 2.21 -4.56
CA ASP A 146 11.97 1.63 -5.25
C ASP A 146 12.40 0.97 -6.59
N PRO A 147 11.67 -0.05 -7.08
CA PRO A 147 12.07 -0.80 -8.28
C PRO A 147 12.19 0.02 -9.56
N TYR A 148 11.66 1.24 -9.59
CA TYR A 148 11.60 2.11 -10.76
C TYR A 148 12.47 3.38 -10.63
N ASN A 149 13.19 3.57 -9.51
CA ASN A 149 14.03 4.74 -9.23
C ASN A 149 13.28 6.07 -9.42
N LEU A 150 12.07 6.15 -8.88
CA LEU A 150 11.17 7.29 -9.01
C LEU A 150 11.67 8.54 -8.27
N ASP A 151 12.58 8.37 -7.31
CA ASP A 151 13.28 9.47 -6.63
C ASP A 151 14.09 10.34 -7.60
N MET A 152 14.60 9.73 -8.67
CA MET A 152 15.37 10.41 -9.73
C MET A 152 14.49 10.96 -10.86
N VAL A 153 13.18 10.71 -10.81
CA VAL A 153 12.24 11.06 -11.89
C VAL A 153 11.49 12.35 -11.55
N PRO A 154 11.70 13.45 -12.31
CA PRO A 154 10.99 14.70 -12.07
C PRO A 154 9.47 14.53 -12.16
N GLY A 155 8.76 15.06 -11.17
CA GLY A 155 7.30 15.03 -11.11
C GLY A 155 6.70 13.71 -10.59
N ALA A 156 7.51 12.70 -10.27
CA ALA A 156 7.01 11.45 -9.68
C ALA A 156 6.32 11.68 -8.33
N ASN A 157 6.82 12.62 -7.51
CA ASN A 157 6.20 13.05 -6.25
C ASN A 157 4.82 13.72 -6.49
N ILE A 158 4.68 14.53 -7.55
CA ILE A 158 3.40 15.17 -7.92
C ILE A 158 2.38 14.10 -8.32
N VAL A 159 2.78 13.15 -9.18
CA VAL A 159 1.90 12.04 -9.58
C VAL A 159 1.52 11.17 -8.39
N SER A 160 2.46 10.95 -7.47
CA SER A 160 2.21 10.21 -6.21
C SER A 160 1.19 10.93 -5.33
N SER A 161 1.33 12.25 -5.17
CA SER A 161 0.36 13.09 -4.47
C SER A 161 -1.04 12.94 -5.08
N GLN A 162 -1.16 13.03 -6.41
CA GLN A 162 -2.43 12.89 -7.10
C GLN A 162 -3.07 11.51 -6.87
N LEU A 163 -2.29 10.44 -6.98
CA LEU A 163 -2.77 9.07 -6.73
C LEU A 163 -3.23 8.86 -5.29
N LEU A 164 -2.50 9.40 -4.31
CA LEU A 164 -2.87 9.34 -2.89
C LEU A 164 -4.10 10.20 -2.59
N LEU A 165 -4.21 11.38 -3.21
CA LEU A 165 -5.39 12.25 -3.10
C LEU A 165 -6.64 11.56 -3.65
N GLU A 166 -6.55 10.98 -4.85
CA GLU A 166 -7.62 10.20 -5.48
C GLU A 166 -8.04 9.02 -4.58
N GLU A 167 -7.07 8.32 -4.00
CA GLU A 167 -7.30 7.22 -3.06
C GLU A 167 -8.05 7.70 -1.81
N CYS A 168 -7.57 8.76 -1.17
CA CYS A 168 -8.20 9.30 0.05
C CYS A 168 -9.66 9.65 -0.21
N LEU A 169 -9.93 10.38 -1.31
CA LEU A 169 -11.28 10.76 -1.71
C LEU A 169 -12.16 9.55 -2.03
N ARG A 170 -11.60 8.53 -2.67
CA ARG A 170 -12.32 7.28 -2.96
C ARG A 170 -12.67 6.53 -1.68
N VAL A 171 -11.72 6.34 -0.77
CA VAL A 171 -11.96 5.62 0.50
C VAL A 171 -12.93 6.40 1.38
N ARG A 172 -12.87 7.72 1.40
CA ARG A 172 -13.77 8.56 2.20
C ARG A 172 -15.25 8.44 1.79
N LYS A 173 -15.54 8.10 0.53
CA LYS A 173 -16.93 7.92 0.02
C LYS A 173 -17.65 6.70 0.58
N GLY A 174 -16.96 5.74 1.20
CA GLY A 174 -17.63 4.53 1.67
C GLY A 174 -17.92 4.48 3.17
N TYR A 175 -17.71 5.58 3.90
CA TYR A 175 -18.13 5.68 5.31
C TYR A 175 -18.65 7.10 5.61
N GLU A 176 -19.63 7.19 6.50
CA GLU A 176 -20.22 8.46 6.94
C GLU A 176 -19.39 9.04 8.09
N TYR A 177 -18.48 9.97 7.79
CA TYR A 177 -17.62 10.60 8.80
C TYR A 177 -18.30 11.78 9.53
N LEU A 178 -19.51 12.17 9.13
CA LEU A 178 -20.29 13.20 9.83
C LEU A 178 -21.04 12.65 11.05
N ASP A 179 -21.26 11.33 11.11
CA ASP A 179 -21.90 10.68 12.27
C ASP A 179 -21.02 10.79 13.54
N SER A 180 -19.70 10.87 13.35
CA SER A 180 -18.73 11.08 14.42
C SER A 180 -17.56 11.91 13.90
N ILE A 181 -17.58 13.21 14.20
CA ILE A 181 -16.51 14.13 13.82
C ILE A 181 -15.28 13.84 14.69
N THR A 182 -14.21 13.37 14.05
CA THR A 182 -12.94 13.06 14.71
C THR A 182 -11.88 14.12 14.37
N LEU A 183 -10.82 14.21 15.18
CA LEU A 183 -9.67 15.06 14.83
C LEU A 183 -9.02 14.64 13.51
N ASN A 184 -9.07 13.34 13.19
CA ASN A 184 -8.59 12.81 11.92
C ASN A 184 -9.40 13.32 10.73
N SER A 185 -10.74 13.42 10.83
CA SER A 185 -11.56 13.92 9.73
C SER A 185 -11.32 15.41 9.47
N LEU A 186 -11.11 16.20 10.55
CA LEU A 186 -10.71 17.60 10.47
C LEU A 186 -9.33 17.77 9.81
N ALA A 187 -8.32 17.03 10.29
CA ALA A 187 -6.97 17.09 9.72
C ALA A 187 -6.93 16.57 8.28
N THR A 188 -7.73 15.54 7.95
CA THR A 188 -7.91 15.06 6.57
C THR A 188 -8.40 16.21 5.68
N ASN A 189 -9.40 16.97 6.11
CA ASN A 189 -9.87 18.13 5.34
C ASN A 189 -8.84 19.22 5.17
N PHE A 190 -8.04 19.51 6.20
CA PHE A 190 -6.93 20.45 6.09
C PHE A 190 -5.93 20.01 5.01
N PHE A 191 -5.54 18.72 4.99
CA PHE A 191 -4.61 18.22 3.99
C PHE A 191 -5.22 18.16 2.59
N LEU A 192 -6.52 17.85 2.45
CA LEU A 192 -7.23 17.94 1.17
C LEU A 192 -7.25 19.38 0.64
N PHE A 193 -7.54 20.36 1.51
CA PHE A 193 -7.41 21.78 1.17
C PHE A 193 -6.00 22.10 0.65
N GLY A 194 -4.96 21.72 1.39
CA GLY A 194 -3.57 21.97 1.00
C GLY A 194 -3.20 21.32 -0.34
N CYS A 195 -3.67 20.09 -0.58
CA CYS A 195 -3.46 19.39 -1.86
C CYS A 195 -4.11 20.13 -3.04
N PHE A 196 -5.36 20.57 -2.89
CA PHE A 196 -6.08 21.27 -3.97
C PHE A 196 -5.55 22.68 -4.17
N TYR A 197 -5.16 23.37 -3.10
CA TYR A 197 -4.56 24.70 -3.17
C TYR A 197 -3.23 24.64 -3.94
N GLY A 198 -2.35 23.70 -3.61
CA GLY A 198 -1.08 23.49 -4.32
C GLY A 198 -1.23 23.04 -5.78
N GLN A 199 -2.42 22.57 -6.17
CA GLN A 199 -2.76 22.23 -7.56
C GLN A 199 -3.57 23.32 -8.28
N GLU A 200 -3.65 24.54 -7.70
CA GLU A 200 -4.40 25.67 -8.25
C GLU A 200 -5.92 25.40 -8.44
N MET A 201 -6.47 24.41 -7.72
CA MET A 201 -7.89 24.06 -7.74
C MET A 201 -8.64 24.79 -6.62
N HIS A 202 -8.66 26.12 -6.68
CA HIS A 202 -9.11 27.00 -5.59
C HIS A 202 -10.54 26.74 -5.11
N ASP A 203 -11.48 26.41 -6.02
CA ASP A 203 -12.86 26.10 -5.64
C ASP A 203 -12.95 24.86 -4.73
N LYS A 204 -12.17 23.82 -5.06
CA LYS A 204 -12.11 22.59 -4.24
C LYS A 204 -11.37 22.83 -2.93
N ALA A 205 -10.28 23.59 -2.97
CA ALA A 205 -9.55 23.96 -1.78
C ALA A 205 -10.48 24.69 -0.79
N TRP A 206 -11.21 25.70 -1.27
CA TRP A 206 -12.18 26.44 -0.48
C TRP A 206 -13.30 25.54 0.08
N TYR A 207 -13.82 24.63 -0.73
CA TYR A 207 -14.82 23.66 -0.28
C TYR A 207 -14.35 22.87 0.94
N TYR A 208 -13.15 22.26 0.90
CA TYR A 208 -12.66 21.44 2.02
C TYR A 208 -12.34 22.27 3.28
N LEU A 209 -11.89 23.51 3.11
CA LEU A 209 -11.70 24.42 4.23
C LEU A 209 -13.04 24.77 4.90
N ARG A 210 -14.08 25.03 4.11
CA ARG A 210 -15.44 25.28 4.61
C ARG A 210 -16.06 24.06 5.27
N GLU A 211 -15.84 22.87 4.70
CA GLU A 211 -16.30 21.62 5.28
C GLU A 211 -15.70 21.39 6.67
N ALA A 212 -14.37 21.59 6.83
CA ALA A 212 -13.70 21.54 8.14
C ALA A 212 -14.26 22.56 9.12
N THR A 213 -14.47 23.80 8.67
CA THR A 213 -15.04 24.87 9.50
C THR A 213 -16.42 24.48 10.03
N THR A 214 -17.28 23.94 9.16
CA THR A 214 -18.61 23.44 9.55
C THR A 214 -18.50 22.32 10.58
N MET A 215 -17.57 21.37 10.40
CA MET A 215 -17.36 20.29 11.36
C MET A 215 -16.89 20.79 12.73
N ILE A 216 -15.99 21.78 12.77
CA ILE A 216 -15.53 22.41 14.02
C ILE A 216 -16.71 23.00 14.80
N HIS A 217 -17.59 23.75 14.12
CA HIS A 217 -18.80 24.30 14.75
C HIS A 217 -19.78 23.20 15.20
N MET A 218 -19.98 22.15 14.39
CA MET A 218 -20.84 21.03 14.77
C MET A 218 -20.32 20.27 15.99
N ALA A 219 -18.99 20.17 16.13
CA ALA A 219 -18.32 19.58 17.30
C ALA A 219 -18.23 20.52 18.51
N GLY A 220 -18.61 21.81 18.36
CA GLY A 220 -18.53 22.82 19.42
C GLY A 220 -17.11 23.28 19.77
N MET A 221 -16.13 22.95 18.92
CA MET A 221 -14.71 23.28 19.11
C MET A 221 -14.39 24.76 18.87
N ASP A 222 -15.38 25.54 18.44
CA ASP A 222 -15.34 27.00 18.30
C ASP A 222 -15.62 27.73 19.61
N LYS A 223 -16.07 27.04 20.65
CA LYS A 223 -16.41 27.62 21.96
C LYS A 223 -15.17 27.76 22.84
N GLU A 224 -15.14 28.81 23.67
CA GLU A 224 -14.05 29.09 24.62
C GLU A 224 -13.74 27.90 25.56
N GLU A 225 -14.74 27.08 25.89
CA GLU A 225 -14.58 25.90 26.76
C GLU A 225 -13.59 24.85 26.23
N HIS A 226 -13.21 24.92 24.95
CA HIS A 226 -12.28 24.00 24.28
C HIS A 226 -10.83 24.52 24.19
N TYR A 227 -10.54 25.72 24.70
CA TYR A 227 -9.22 26.38 24.66
C TYR A 227 -8.70 26.65 26.07
#